data_AF-A0A1Q5RJQ0-F1
#
_entry.id   AF-A0A1Q5RJQ0-F1
#
_cell.length_a   1.000
_cell.length_b   1.000
_cell.length_c   1.000
_cell.angle_alpha   90.00
_cell.angle_beta   90.00
_cell.angle_gamma   90.00
#
_symmetry.space_group_name_H-M   'P 1'
#
loop_
_entity.id
_entity.type
_entity.pdbx_description
1 polymer ?
#
loop_
_entity_poly.entity_id
_entity_poly.type
_entity_poly.pdbx_seq_one_letter_code
_entity_poly.pdbx_strand_id
1 'polypeptide(L)' 'VRSWATADAAARAAVLEVDRRRIGYIETLLRHAGFPDNEARGRAQIFYWAFIGYALSEQTLPKAQQQAAIDELLRMTKR' A
#
# COMPACT_ATOMS: atom_id res chain seq x y z
N VAL A 1 -5.39 -15.32 -7.00
CA VAL A 1 -5.25 -15.31 -5.52
C VAL A 1 -6.28 -14.40 -4.85
N ARG A 2 -6.30 -13.08 -5.06
CA ARG A 2 -7.34 -12.20 -4.47
C ARG A 2 -8.75 -12.45 -5.01
N SER A 3 -8.89 -12.82 -6.28
CA SER A 3 -10.15 -13.27 -6.88
C SER A 3 -10.64 -14.63 -6.35
N TRP A 4 -9.78 -15.43 -5.71
CA TRP A 4 -10.15 -16.71 -5.08
C TRP A 4 -10.47 -16.55 -3.58
N ALA A 5 -9.90 -15.53 -2.94
CA ALA A 5 -10.21 -15.14 -1.56
C ALA A 5 -11.67 -14.64 -1.37
N THR A 6 -12.42 -14.40 -2.45
CA THR A 6 -13.86 -14.12 -2.37
C THR A 6 -14.70 -15.37 -2.20
N ALA A 7 -14.18 -16.56 -2.57
CA ALA A 7 -14.90 -17.83 -2.57
C ALA A 7 -14.41 -18.84 -1.52
N ASP A 8 -13.18 -18.69 -1.01
CA ASP A 8 -12.59 -19.58 0.00
C ASP A 8 -12.15 -18.82 1.26
N ALA A 9 -12.60 -19.29 2.44
CA ALA A 9 -12.35 -18.63 3.72
C ALA A 9 -10.88 -18.70 4.17
N ALA A 10 -10.17 -19.80 3.90
CA ALA A 10 -8.77 -19.94 4.24
C ALA A 10 -7.89 -19.04 3.35
N ALA A 11 -8.19 -18.97 2.06
CA ALA A 11 -7.57 -18.05 1.12
C ALA A 11 -7.80 -16.59 1.53
N ARG A 12 -9.02 -16.25 1.99
CA ARG A 12 -9.33 -14.92 2.53
C ARG A 12 -8.49 -14.58 3.75
N ALA A 13 -8.40 -15.50 4.71
CA ALA A 13 -7.59 -15.29 5.91
C ALA A 13 -6.12 -15.06 5.58
N ALA A 14 -5.56 -15.86 4.65
CA ALA A 14 -4.18 -15.70 4.20
C ALA A 14 -3.94 -14.34 3.53
N VAL A 15 -4.85 -13.86 2.68
CA VAL A 15 -4.74 -12.54 2.04
C VAL A 15 -4.78 -11.41 3.09
N LEU A 16 -5.71 -11.48 4.05
CA LEU A 16 -5.81 -10.47 5.12
C LEU A 16 -4.56 -10.45 6.02
N GLU A 17 -3.97 -11.61 6.29
CA GLU A 17 -2.72 -11.72 7.04
C GLU A 17 -1.57 -11.01 6.33
N VAL A 18 -1.41 -11.27 5.03
CA VAL A 18 -0.38 -10.63 4.20
C VAL A 18 -0.60 -9.12 4.12
N ASP A 19 -1.85 -8.70 3.91
CA ASP A 19 -2.21 -7.28 3.83
C ASP A 19 -1.84 -6.54 5.13
N ARG A 20 -2.17 -7.12 6.28
CA ARG A 20 -1.83 -6.53 7.60
C ARG A 20 -0.34 -6.39 7.80
N ARG A 21 0.45 -7.40 7.44
CA ARG A 21 1.93 -7.36 7.53
C ARG A 21 2.51 -6.25 6.67
N ARG A 22 2.01 -6.11 5.43
CA ARG A 22 2.50 -5.09 4.49
C ARG A 22 2.15 -3.68 4.92
N ILE A 23 0.91 -3.46 5.40
CA ILE A 23 0.50 -2.16 5.95
C ILE A 23 1.36 -1.81 7.17
N GLY A 24 1.55 -2.74 8.11
CA GLY A 24 2.35 -2.50 9.31
C GLY A 24 3.82 -2.20 9.00
N TYR A 25 4.38 -2.81 7.96
CA TYR A 25 5.72 -2.48 7.47
C TYR A 25 5.81 -1.03 6.97
N ILE A 26 4.86 -0.58 6.13
CA ILE A 26 4.82 0.80 5.64
C ILE A 26 4.60 1.79 6.79
N GLU A 27 3.71 1.48 7.74
CA GLU A 27 3.48 2.29 8.93
C GLU A 27 4.77 2.46 9.76
N THR A 28 5.54 1.38 9.93
CA THR A 28 6.84 1.43 10.62
C THR A 28 7.83 2.33 9.91
N LEU A 29 7.91 2.25 8.57
CA LEU A 29 8.78 3.13 7.78
C LEU A 29 8.39 4.60 7.94
N LEU A 30 7.10 4.92 7.92
CA LEU A 30 6.60 6.28 8.11
C LEU A 30 6.90 6.81 9.52
N ARG A 31 6.73 5.98 10.55
CA ARG A 31 7.12 6.37 11.92
C ARG A 31 8.62 6.64 12.03
N HIS A 32 9.46 5.79 11.44
CA HIS A 32 10.91 6.03 11.40
C HIS A 32 11.28 7.31 10.62
N ALA A 33 10.46 7.73 9.66
CA ALA A 33 10.60 9.01 8.99
C ALA A 33 10.05 10.21 9.81
N GLY A 34 9.54 10.00 11.02
CA GLY A 34 9.10 11.06 11.95
C GLY A 34 7.61 11.40 11.89
N PHE A 35 6.78 10.57 11.25
CA PHE A 35 5.33 10.78 11.22
C PHE A 35 4.67 10.46 12.57
N PRO A 36 3.70 11.28 13.03
CA PRO A 36 2.83 10.92 14.15
C PRO A 36 2.07 9.62 13.87
N ASP A 37 1.74 8.85 14.92
CA ASP A 37 1.16 7.51 14.78
C ASP A 37 -0.14 7.48 13.97
N ASN A 38 -1.03 8.44 14.17
CA ASN A 38 -2.29 8.54 13.44
C ASN A 38 -2.06 8.81 11.95
N GLU A 39 -1.11 9.69 11.61
CA GLU A 39 -0.75 9.99 10.23
C GLU A 39 -0.04 8.82 9.56
N ALA A 40 0.92 8.19 10.25
CA ALA A 40 1.65 7.04 9.74
C ALA A 40 0.69 5.89 9.39
N ARG A 41 -0.27 5.60 10.27
CA ARG A 41 -1.29 4.56 10.03
C ARG A 41 -2.17 4.88 8.83
N GLY A 42 -2.70 6.10 8.77
CA GLY A 42 -3.58 6.52 7.68
C GLY A 42 -2.86 6.49 6.33
N ARG A 43 -1.64 7.03 6.26
CA ARG A 43 -0.83 7.06 5.04
C ARG A 43 -0.40 5.67 4.60
N ALA A 44 -0.01 4.79 5.53
CA ALA A 44 0.32 3.40 5.21
C ALA A 44 -0.85 2.66 4.54
N GLN A 45 -2.07 2.88 5.02
CA GLN A 45 -3.27 2.30 4.43
C GLN A 45 -3.49 2.77 2.99
N ILE A 46 -3.39 4.09 2.76
CA ILE A 46 -3.55 4.71 1.44
C ILE A 46 -2.48 4.20 0.47
N PHE A 47 -1.22 4.18 0.88
CA PHE A 47 -0.10 3.72 0.05
C PHE A 47 -0.27 2.25 -0.33
N TYR A 48 -0.69 1.41 0.60
CA TYR A 48 -0.93 0.00 0.30
C TYR A 48 -2.07 -0.19 -0.71
N TRP A 49 -3.17 0.54 -0.54
CA TRP A 49 -4.29 0.46 -1.48
C TRP A 49 -3.94 0.98 -2.87
N ALA A 50 -3.16 2.07 -2.97
CA ALA A 50 -2.66 2.57 -4.25
C ALA A 50 -1.77 1.53 -4.95
N PHE A 51 -0.84 0.90 -4.22
CA PHE A 51 0.00 -0.18 -4.74
C PHE A 51 -0.83 -1.35 -5.26
N ILE A 52 -1.83 -1.78 -4.49
CA ILE A 52 -2.74 -2.85 -4.89
C ILE A 52 -3.51 -2.49 -6.15
N GLY A 53 -4.08 -1.28 -6.22
CA GLY A 53 -4.84 -0.82 -7.38
C GLY A 53 -3.98 -0.84 -8.63
N TYR A 54 -2.73 -0.39 -8.51
CA TYR A 54 -1.74 -0.49 -9.58
C TYR A 54 -1.39 -1.94 -9.95
N ALA A 55 -1.11 -2.80 -8.97
CA ALA A 55 -0.74 -4.20 -9.22
C ALA A 55 -1.87 -5.01 -9.87
N LEU A 56 -3.13 -4.64 -9.63
CA LEU A 56 -4.32 -5.30 -10.19
C LEU A 56 -4.82 -4.68 -11.49
N SER A 57 -4.38 -3.48 -11.85
CA SER A 57 -4.86 -2.81 -13.06
C SER A 57 -4.32 -3.43 -14.35
N GLU A 58 -3.24 -4.23 -14.25
CA GLU A 58 -2.47 -4.78 -15.38
C GLU A 58 -1.94 -3.69 -16.34
N GLN A 59 -2.02 -2.43 -15.94
CA GLN A 59 -1.55 -1.29 -16.72
C GLN A 59 -0.08 -1.02 -16.45
N THR A 60 0.72 -0.96 -17.50
CA THR A 60 2.07 -0.41 -17.42
C THR A 60 1.99 1.10 -17.48
N LEU A 61 2.37 1.78 -16.40
CA LEU A 61 2.55 3.23 -16.45
C LEU A 61 3.81 3.55 -17.29
N PRO A 62 3.74 4.52 -18.22
CA PRO A 62 4.94 5.10 -18.81
C PRO A 62 5.89 5.56 -17.71
N LYS A 63 7.21 5.38 -17.89
CA LYS A 63 8.22 5.68 -16.85
C LYS A 63 8.05 7.07 -16.21
N ALA A 64 7.72 8.09 -17.00
CA ALA A 64 7.48 9.44 -16.50
C ALA A 64 6.29 9.52 -15.53
N GLN A 65 5.20 8.80 -15.82
CA GLN A 65 4.02 8.75 -14.94
C GLN A 65 4.29 7.91 -13.69
N GLN A 66 5.06 6.82 -13.81
CA GLN A 66 5.51 6.04 -12.66
C GLN A 66 6.36 6.89 -11.71
N GLN A 67 7.31 7.67 -12.25
CA GLN A 67 8.13 8.58 -11.46
C GLN A 67 7.29 9.66 -10.78
N ALA A 68 6.35 10.28 -11.53
CA ALA A 68 5.44 11.28 -10.96
C ALA A 68 4.59 10.72 -9.80
N ALA A 69 4.12 9.47 -9.91
CA ALA A 69 3.39 8.80 -8.83
C ALA A 69 4.28 8.55 -7.61
N ILE A 70 5.54 8.16 -7.81
CA ILE A 70 6.50 8.00 -6.71
C ILE A 70 6.78 9.36 -6.05
N ASP A 71 6.99 10.42 -6.84
CA ASP A 71 7.25 11.76 -6.34
C ASP A 71 6.04 12.30 -5.55
N GLU A 72 4.82 12.00 -5.99
CA GLU A 72 3.59 12.29 -5.26
C GLU A 72 3.56 11.60 -3.89
N LEU A 73 3.83 10.29 -3.86
CA LEU A 73 3.90 9.52 -2.62
C LEU A 73 4.98 10.09 -1.68
N LEU A 74 6.15 10.44 -2.20
CA LEU A 74 7.22 11.08 -1.44
C LEU A 74 6.85 12.48 -0.94
N ARG A 75 6.01 13.21 -1.67
CA ARG A 75 5.49 14.50 -1.18
C ARG A 75 4.48 14.30 -0.05
N MET A 76 3.65 13.27 -0.14
CA MET A 76 2.79 12.84 0.96
C MET A 76 3.58 12.33 2.18
N THR A 77 4.89 12.07 2.05
CA THR A 77 5.80 11.82 3.17
C THR A 77 6.58 13.06 3.63
N LYS A 78 6.17 14.27 3.26
CA LYS A 78 6.72 15.52 3.80
C LYS A 78 5.64 16.25 4.62
N ARG A 79 6.07 16.96 5.68
CA ARG A 79 5.21 17.85 6.46
C ARG A 79 4.95 19.14 5.69
#